data_AF-A0A968AC48-F1
#
_entry.id   AF-A0A968AC48-F1
#
_cell.length_a   1.000
_cell.length_b   1.000
_cell.length_c   1.000
_cell.angle_alpha   90.00
_cell.angle_beta   90.00
_cell.angle_gamma   90.00
#
_symmetry.space_group_name_H-M   'P 1'
#
loop_
_entity.id
_entity.type
_entity.pdbx_description
1 polymer ?
#
loop_
_entity_poly.entity_id
_entity_poly.type
_entity_poly.pdbx_seq_one_letter_code
_entity_poly.pdbx_strand_id
1 'polypeptide(L)'
;KQIGAYGSEVVRVLGKRSNASRVVKKAADQGEIYASHAHLPHGLLGFASIAYEMFDQLGHAPGSIVTPVGQGSLYLGIGYGFQVLK
;
A
#
# COMPACT_ATOMS: atom_id res chain seq x y z
N LYS A 1 -11.14 -11.91 -10.39
CA LYS A 1 -12.29 -12.64 -9.78
C LYS A 1 -12.66 -12.05 -8.42
N GLN A 2 -11.71 -11.87 -7.50
CA GLN A 2 -11.97 -11.33 -6.15
C GLN A 2 -12.65 -9.93 -6.13
N ILE A 3 -12.22 -8.99 -6.98
CA ILE A 3 -12.81 -7.62 -7.04
C ILE A 3 -14.34 -7.67 -7.20
N GLY A 4 -14.85 -8.41 -8.20
CA GLY A 4 -16.29 -8.56 -8.40
C GLY A 4 -16.96 -9.44 -7.36
N ALA A 5 -16.25 -10.40 -6.76
CA ALA A 5 -16.79 -11.25 -5.71
C ALA A 5 -17.11 -10.48 -4.42
N TYR A 6 -16.38 -9.39 -4.14
CA TYR A 6 -16.69 -8.46 -3.05
C TYR A 6 -17.74 -7.39 -3.41
N GLY A 7 -18.39 -7.51 -4.57
CA GLY A 7 -19.50 -6.63 -4.97
C GLY A 7 -19.08 -5.32 -5.63
N SER A 8 -17.80 -5.11 -5.95
CA SER A 8 -17.37 -3.93 -6.69
C SER A 8 -17.82 -3.97 -8.15
N GLU A 9 -18.29 -2.84 -8.68
CA GLU A 9 -18.48 -2.66 -10.12
C GLU A 9 -17.12 -2.60 -10.82
N VAL A 10 -16.87 -3.52 -11.75
CA VAL A 10 -15.58 -3.62 -12.45
C VAL A 10 -15.64 -2.99 -13.83
N VAL A 11 -15.13 -1.76 -13.96
CA VAL A 11 -14.96 -1.07 -15.24
C VAL A 11 -13.69 -1.57 -15.94
N ARG A 12 -13.84 -2.24 -17.08
CA ARG A 12 -12.70 -2.73 -17.87
C ARG A 12 -12.15 -1.61 -18.77
N VAL A 13 -10.91 -1.21 -18.52
CA VAL A 13 -10.19 -0.24 -19.36
C VAL A 13 -9.26 -0.99 -20.30
N LEU A 14 -9.46 -0.86 -21.62
CA LEU A 14 -8.65 -1.55 -22.62
C LEU A 14 -7.22 -0.98 -22.70
N GLY A 15 -6.27 -1.86 -23.06
CA GLY A 15 -4.87 -1.51 -23.28
C GLY A 15 -3.97 -1.68 -22.06
N LYS A 16 -2.91 -0.87 -21.99
CA LYS A 16 -1.86 -0.96 -20.95
C LYS A 16 -2.41 -0.65 -19.57
N ARG A 17 -1.78 -1.18 -18.51
CA ARG A 17 -2.16 -0.90 -17.11
C ARG A 17 -2.17 0.60 -16.77
N SER A 18 -1.31 1.40 -17.39
CA SER A 18 -1.30 2.85 -17.21
C SER A 18 -2.60 3.53 -17.65
N ASN A 19 -3.36 2.95 -18.59
CA ASN A 19 -4.65 3.48 -19.00
C ASN A 19 -5.65 3.47 -17.85
N ALA A 20 -5.68 2.39 -17.05
CA ALA A 20 -6.55 2.32 -15.88
C ALA A 20 -6.19 3.41 -14.85
N SER A 21 -4.90 3.67 -14.61
CA SER A 21 -4.48 4.78 -13.72
C SER A 21 -4.93 6.14 -14.23
N ARG A 22 -4.84 6.38 -15.55
CA ARG A 22 -5.29 7.64 -16.16
C ARG A 22 -6.80 7.84 -16.03
N VAL A 23 -7.60 6.79 -16.28
CA VAL A 23 -9.06 6.85 -16.17
C VAL A 23 -9.50 7.14 -14.75
N VAL A 24 -8.95 6.42 -13.76
CA VAL A 24 -9.30 6.65 -12.35
C VAL A 24 -8.85 8.04 -11.88
N LYS A 25 -7.68 8.52 -12.32
CA LYS A 25 -7.24 9.89 -11.99
C LYS A 25 -8.18 10.96 -12.54
N LYS A 26 -8.64 10.81 -13.80
CA LYS A 26 -9.62 11.74 -14.38
C LYS A 26 -10.96 11.73 -13.62
N ALA A 27 -11.44 10.56 -13.20
CA ALA A 27 -12.65 10.47 -12.38
C ALA A 27 -12.45 11.17 -11.03
N ALA A 28 -11.29 11.01 -10.40
CA ALA A 28 -10.95 11.70 -9.17
C ALA A 28 -10.94 13.24 -9.34
N ASP A 29 -10.36 13.72 -10.45
CA ASP A 29 -10.37 15.14 -10.81
C ASP A 29 -11.80 15.69 -11.03
N GLN A 30 -12.78 14.81 -11.25
CA GLN A 30 -14.20 15.14 -11.42
C GLN A 30 -15.02 15.03 -10.12
N GLY A 31 -14.37 14.73 -8.99
CA GLY A 31 -15.01 14.69 -7.66
C GLY A 31 -15.21 13.28 -7.10
N GLU A 32 -14.85 12.23 -7.83
CA GLU A 32 -14.89 10.86 -7.31
C GLU A 32 -13.78 10.61 -6.27
N ILE A 33 -14.03 9.71 -5.33
CA ILE A 33 -13.05 9.36 -4.30
C ILE A 33 -11.95 8.47 -4.89
N TYR A 34 -10.70 8.94 -4.82
CA TYR A 34 -9.55 8.12 -5.20
C TYR A 34 -9.01 7.28 -4.03
N ALA A 35 -9.55 6.07 -3.87
CA ALA A 35 -9.13 5.10 -2.85
C ALA A 35 -7.76 4.45 -3.17
N SER A 36 -6.71 5.26 -3.27
CA SER A 36 -5.37 4.79 -3.64
C SER A 36 -4.47 4.57 -2.42
N HIS A 37 -3.96 3.34 -2.28
CA HIS A 37 -2.93 3.00 -1.29
C HIS A 37 -1.61 3.76 -1.50
N ALA A 38 -1.39 4.32 -2.69
CA ALA A 38 -0.18 5.08 -3.01
C ALA A 38 -0.32 6.58 -2.70
N HIS A 39 -1.54 7.13 -2.70
CA HIS A 39 -1.78 8.55 -2.47
C HIS A 39 -2.36 8.86 -1.09
N LEU A 40 -3.01 7.89 -0.44
CA LEU A 40 -3.49 8.05 0.92
C LEU A 40 -2.34 7.84 1.92
N PRO A 41 -2.18 8.71 2.93
CA PRO A 41 -1.06 8.63 3.87
C PRO A 41 -1.12 7.38 4.77
N HIS A 42 -2.32 6.84 4.97
CA HIS A 42 -2.59 5.73 5.90
C HIS A 42 -1.88 4.42 5.53
N GLY A 43 -1.66 4.16 4.23
CA GLY A 43 -1.07 2.91 3.77
C GLY A 43 0.35 2.69 4.31
N LEU A 44 1.14 3.76 4.41
CA LEU A 44 2.50 3.69 4.93
C LEU A 44 2.53 3.34 6.42
N LEU A 45 1.63 3.93 7.22
CA LEU A 45 1.48 3.60 8.64
C LEU A 45 0.98 2.18 8.85
N GLY A 46 0.10 1.69 7.96
CA GLY A 46 -0.29 0.29 7.93
C GLY A 46 0.91 -0.64 7.78
N PHE A 47 1.84 -0.35 6.86
CA PHE A 47 3.07 -1.14 6.72
C PHE A 47 4.03 -0.99 7.92
N ALA A 48 4.04 0.17 8.58
CA ALA A 48 4.87 0.38 9.77
C ALA A 48 4.49 -0.55 10.92
N SER A 49 3.23 -0.98 11.01
CA SER A 49 2.78 -1.94 12.03
C SER A 49 3.58 -3.26 12.04
N ILE A 50 4.10 -3.68 10.88
CA ILE A 50 4.92 -4.89 10.74
C ILE A 50 6.18 -4.82 11.62
N ALA A 51 6.77 -3.63 11.79
CA ALA A 51 7.94 -3.46 12.66
C ALA A 51 7.60 -3.72 14.13
N TYR A 52 6.41 -3.28 14.57
CA TYR A 52 5.91 -3.52 15.93
C TYR A 52 5.65 -5.01 16.16
N GLU A 53 5.00 -5.68 15.20
CA GLU A 53 4.77 -7.13 15.27
C GLU A 53 6.08 -7.91 15.32
N MET A 54 7.08 -7.57 14.49
CA MET A 54 8.40 -8.20 14.52
C MET A 54 9.10 -8.01 15.87
N PHE A 55 9.08 -6.79 16.42
CA PHE A 55 9.70 -6.50 17.71
C PHE A 55 9.04 -7.29 18.85
N ASP A 56 7.71 -7.34 18.88
CA ASP A 56 6.94 -8.07 19.89
C ASP A 56 7.19 -9.59 19.81
N GLN A 57 7.14 -10.15 18.59
CA GLN A 57 7.31 -11.58 18.36
C GLN A 57 8.75 -12.08 18.58
N LEU A 58 9.76 -11.25 18.29
CA LEU A 58 11.17 -11.59 18.49
C LEU A 58 11.70 -11.18 19.87
N GLY A 59 10.97 -10.32 20.58
CA GLY A 59 11.40 -9.69 21.84
C GLY A 59 12.52 -8.65 21.69
N HIS A 60 12.99 -8.40 20.46
CA HIS A 60 14.01 -7.41 20.13
C HIS A 60 13.95 -7.01 18.65
N ALA A 61 14.61 -5.92 18.28
CA ALA A 61 14.75 -5.53 16.88
C ALA A 61 15.68 -6.50 16.13
N PRO A 62 15.31 -7.00 14.94
CA PRO A 62 16.19 -7.84 14.13
C PRO A 62 17.38 -7.04 13.60
N GLY A 63 18.54 -7.69 13.43
CA GLY A 63 19.74 -7.04 12.88
C GLY A 63 19.64 -6.73 11.38
N SER A 64 18.85 -7.51 10.64
CA SER A 64 18.66 -7.38 9.20
C SER A 64 17.23 -7.77 8.80
N ILE A 65 16.69 -7.11 7.77
CA ILE A 65 15.38 -7.42 7.18
C ILE A 65 15.54 -7.51 5.67
N VAL A 66 15.08 -8.60 5.07
CA VAL A 66 15.01 -8.78 3.61
C VAL A 66 13.57 -8.63 3.18
N THR A 67 13.29 -7.68 2.28
CA THR A 67 11.94 -7.39 1.79
C THR A 67 11.93 -7.20 0.27
N PRO A 68 10.89 -7.69 -0.44
CA PRO A 68 10.71 -7.32 -1.84
C PRO A 68 10.43 -5.82 -1.99
N VAL A 69 10.85 -5.26 -3.12
CA VAL A 69 10.65 -3.84 -3.45
C VAL A 69 9.93 -3.72 -4.78
N GLY A 70 8.62 -3.45 -4.72
CA GLY A 70 7.79 -3.05 -5.86
C GLY A 70 7.67 -1.53 -5.94
N GLN A 71 6.57 -0.98 -5.41
CA GLN A 71 6.38 0.47 -5.28
C GLN A 71 7.27 1.11 -4.18
N GLY A 72 7.79 0.29 -3.25
CA GLY A 72 8.65 0.75 -2.15
C GLY A 72 7.94 1.02 -0.82
N SER A 73 6.60 1.12 -0.79
CA SER A 73 5.84 1.44 0.44
C SER A 73 6.04 0.44 1.58
N LEU A 74 6.20 -0.85 1.29
CA LEU A 74 6.50 -1.88 2.29
C LEU A 74 7.87 -1.64 2.94
N TYR A 75 8.91 -1.49 2.11
CA TYR A 75 10.28 -1.21 2.55
C TYR A 75 10.34 0.07 3.40
N LEU A 76 9.74 1.16 2.90
CA LEU A 76 9.69 2.43 3.62
C LEU A 76 8.89 2.34 4.91
N GLY A 77 7.75 1.65 4.90
CA GLY A 77 6.88 1.49 6.06
C GLY A 77 7.57 0.74 7.20
N ILE A 78 8.19 -0.42 6.90
CA ILE A 78 8.96 -1.18 7.89
C ILE A 78 10.08 -0.33 8.48
N GLY A 79 10.85 0.35 7.63
CA GLY A 79 11.93 1.25 8.07
C GLY A 79 11.42 2.37 9.00
N TYR A 80 10.28 2.98 8.65
CA TYR A 80 9.63 4.00 9.47
C TYR A 80 9.18 3.44 10.83
N GLY A 81 8.58 2.26 10.84
CA GLY A 81 8.17 1.59 12.09
C GLY A 81 9.34 1.37 13.05
N PHE A 82 10.47 0.85 12.55
CA PHE A 82 11.68 0.69 13.38
C PHE A 82 12.36 1.99 13.77
N GLN A 83 12.18 3.09 13.01
CA GLN A 83 12.63 4.41 13.44
C GLN A 83 11.84 4.94 14.63
N VAL A 84 10.53 4.66 14.69
CA VAL A 84 9.65 5.09 15.80
C VAL A 84 9.85 4.23 17.06
N LEU A 85 10.20 2.94 16.90
CA LEU A 85 10.45 2.02 18.02
C LEU A 85 11.76 2.28 18.78
N LYS A 86 12.66 3.12 18.26
CA LYS A 86 13.89 3.53 18.96
C LYS A 86 13.58 4.44 20.14
#